data_AF-A0A4Q6ALH8-F1
#
_entry.id   AF-A0A4Q6ALH8-F1
#
_cell.length_a   1.000
_cell.length_b   1.000
_cell.length_c   1.000
_cell.angle_alpha   90.00
_cell.angle_beta   90.00
_cell.angle_gamma   90.00
#
_symmetry.space_group_name_H-M   'P 1'
#
loop_
_entity.id
_entity.type
_entity.pdbx_description
1 polymer ?
#
loop_
_entity_poly.entity_id
_entity_poly.type
_entity_poly.pdbx_seq_one_letter_code
_entity_poly.pdbx_strand_id
1 'polypeptide(L)'
;MMKWCVGLLACFLSFTALAQKPAASFAAIDWQVRSVTATSPDSLAHQLTAGYTTDLEKVRAIYSWICQNIAYNSNLYKPLYRRPPFIQAPMDTVSEWKPADEMVAQKVLTRRLAVCDGYSRLFKVLCTYAGLQAEVVNGYVRTNMERSADRFRTNHTWNVVRIDSAWHLLDLTWAAGYLTYNDEFVKQQNDLYFLPNPQDFVRDHFPEDLRWTLLAEPPTLAEFRRMPFKVKSYIKYGIEGYSPRNGLVEAA
;
A
#
# COMPACT_ATOMS: atom_id res chain seq x y z
N MET A 1 2.95 -35.54 75.82
CA MET A 1 3.51 -35.75 74.47
C MET A 1 2.54 -35.13 73.47
N MET A 2 2.91 -33.98 72.88
CA MET A 2 2.05 -33.21 71.98
C MET A 2 2.53 -33.45 70.55
N LYS A 3 1.68 -34.07 69.71
CA LYS A 3 1.97 -34.30 68.28
C LYS A 3 1.47 -33.11 67.47
N TRP A 4 2.38 -32.42 66.79
CA TRP A 4 2.06 -31.38 65.81
C TRP A 4 1.99 -32.02 64.41
N CYS A 5 0.84 -31.91 63.75
CA CYS A 5 0.68 -32.24 62.34
C CYS A 5 0.90 -30.97 61.50
N VAL A 6 1.97 -30.93 60.71
CA VAL A 6 2.19 -29.87 59.72
C VAL A 6 1.56 -30.32 58.40
N GLY A 7 0.47 -29.68 58.01
CA GLY A 7 -0.15 -29.86 56.70
C GLY A 7 0.53 -28.98 55.65
N LEU A 8 1.12 -29.60 54.62
CA LEU A 8 1.65 -28.91 53.44
C LEU A 8 0.50 -28.66 52.46
N LEU A 9 0.12 -27.39 52.31
CA LEU A 9 -0.82 -26.95 51.27
C LEU A 9 -0.02 -26.76 49.96
N ALA A 10 -0.22 -27.64 48.99
CA ALA A 10 0.35 -27.49 47.64
C ALA A 10 -0.61 -26.65 46.77
N CYS A 11 -0.26 -25.38 46.54
CA CYS A 11 -0.94 -24.54 45.55
C CYS A 11 -0.52 -24.97 44.14
N PHE A 12 -1.42 -25.61 43.40
CA PHE A 12 -1.25 -25.85 41.97
C PHE A 12 -1.56 -24.57 41.19
N LEU A 13 -0.52 -23.87 40.74
CA LEU A 13 -0.64 -22.81 39.74
C LEU A 13 -0.74 -23.47 38.35
N SER A 14 -1.95 -23.52 37.80
CA SER A 14 -2.20 -23.90 36.41
C SER A 14 -1.66 -22.81 35.49
N PHE A 15 -0.44 -23.01 34.97
CA PHE A 15 0.04 -22.24 33.83
C PHE A 15 -0.74 -22.68 32.58
N THR A 16 -1.72 -21.89 32.17
CA THR A 16 -2.27 -21.99 30.82
C THR A 16 -1.22 -21.47 29.84
N ALA A 17 -0.48 -22.38 29.22
CA ALA A 17 0.35 -22.05 28.08
C ALA A 17 -0.57 -21.55 26.96
N LEU A 18 -0.58 -20.25 26.71
CA LEU A 18 -1.19 -19.68 25.53
C LEU A 18 -0.38 -20.17 24.32
N ALA A 19 -0.89 -21.18 23.63
CA ALA A 19 -0.32 -21.62 22.36
C ALA A 19 -0.44 -20.46 21.36
N GLN A 20 0.69 -19.85 21.02
CA GLN A 20 0.75 -18.82 20.00
C GLN A 20 0.38 -19.47 18.66
N LYS A 21 -0.70 -19.00 18.01
CA LYS A 21 -1.01 -19.42 16.64
C LYS A 21 0.22 -19.13 15.77
N PRO A 22 0.68 -20.09 14.95
CA PRO A 22 1.78 -19.82 14.03
C PRO A 22 1.38 -18.66 13.11
N ALA A 23 2.30 -17.72 12.91
CA ALA A 23 2.09 -16.58 12.01
C ALA A 23 1.72 -17.10 10.61
N ALA A 24 0.69 -16.50 10.00
CA ALA A 24 0.27 -16.91 8.68
C ALA A 24 1.34 -16.51 7.64
N SER A 25 1.65 -17.41 6.71
CA SER A 25 2.51 -17.04 5.57
C SER A 25 1.78 -16.04 4.67
N PHE A 26 2.51 -15.12 4.04
CA PHE A 26 1.91 -14.13 3.13
C PHE A 26 1.12 -14.79 2.00
N ALA A 27 1.62 -15.90 1.44
CA ALA A 27 0.88 -16.65 0.41
C ALA A 27 -0.49 -17.16 0.90
N ALA A 28 -0.59 -17.59 2.17
CA ALA A 28 -1.85 -18.02 2.76
C ALA A 28 -2.81 -16.83 2.96
N ILE A 29 -2.30 -15.68 3.42
CA ILE A 29 -3.07 -14.45 3.58
C ILE A 29 -3.62 -14.00 2.23
N ASP A 30 -2.75 -13.88 1.22
CA ASP A 30 -3.08 -13.42 -0.14
C ASP A 30 -4.17 -14.27 -0.77
N TRP A 31 -4.07 -15.59 -0.61
CA TRP A 31 -5.08 -16.53 -1.10
C TRP A 31 -6.42 -16.34 -0.38
N GLN A 32 -6.40 -16.23 0.95
CA GLN A 32 -7.60 -16.12 1.77
C GLN A 32 -8.37 -14.83 1.50
N VAL A 33 -7.68 -13.71 1.34
CA VAL A 33 -8.33 -12.41 1.17
C VAL A 33 -8.89 -12.22 -0.24
N ARG A 34 -8.31 -12.87 -1.26
CA ARG A 34 -8.60 -12.60 -2.68
C ARG A 34 -10.09 -12.47 -3.03
N SER A 35 -10.94 -13.33 -2.46
CA SER A 35 -12.37 -13.41 -2.77
C SER A 35 -13.29 -12.68 -1.78
N VAL A 36 -12.73 -11.97 -0.78
CA VAL A 36 -13.52 -11.21 0.20
C VAL A 36 -14.30 -10.10 -0.51
N THR A 37 -15.59 -10.04 -0.23
CA THR A 37 -16.50 -9.03 -0.78
C THR A 37 -17.17 -8.25 0.35
N ALA A 38 -17.31 -6.94 0.16
CA ALA A 38 -17.99 -6.07 1.11
C ALA A 38 -18.59 -4.87 0.37
N THR A 39 -19.57 -4.22 1.00
CA THR A 39 -20.29 -3.08 0.42
C THR A 39 -19.73 -1.72 0.87
N SER A 40 -18.98 -1.70 1.98
CA SER A 40 -18.34 -0.49 2.53
C SER A 40 -16.87 -0.74 2.87
N PRO A 41 -16.01 0.31 2.88
CA PRO A 41 -14.63 0.18 3.32
C PRO A 41 -14.49 -0.32 4.77
N ASP A 42 -15.37 0.10 5.68
CA ASP A 42 -15.42 -0.37 7.07
C ASP A 42 -15.59 -1.90 7.16
N SER A 43 -16.67 -2.42 6.55
CA SER A 43 -16.98 -3.85 6.58
C SER A 43 -15.90 -4.67 5.87
N LEU A 44 -15.30 -4.13 4.81
CA LEU A 44 -14.17 -4.75 4.14
C LEU A 44 -12.95 -4.84 5.06
N ALA A 45 -12.56 -3.76 5.71
CA ALA A 45 -11.38 -3.74 6.59
C ALA A 45 -11.52 -4.75 7.73
N HIS A 46 -12.70 -4.80 8.38
CA HIS A 46 -12.97 -5.78 9.43
C HIS A 46 -12.92 -7.22 8.92
N GLN A 47 -13.52 -7.52 7.76
CA GLN A 47 -13.48 -8.87 7.18
C GLN A 47 -12.05 -9.30 6.78
N LEU A 48 -11.27 -8.38 6.21
CA LEU A 48 -9.89 -8.66 5.82
C LEU A 48 -8.97 -8.93 7.02
N THR A 49 -9.26 -8.33 8.16
CA THR A 49 -8.35 -8.32 9.32
C THR A 49 -8.80 -9.17 10.51
N ALA A 50 -10.04 -9.67 10.50
CA ALA A 50 -10.63 -10.42 11.62
C ALA A 50 -9.81 -11.64 12.08
N GLY A 51 -9.08 -12.29 11.17
CA GLY A 51 -8.28 -13.48 11.46
C GLY A 51 -6.83 -13.20 11.90
N TYR A 52 -6.40 -11.94 11.89
CA TYR A 52 -4.99 -11.56 12.03
C TYR A 52 -4.73 -10.74 13.28
N THR A 53 -3.61 -11.02 13.93
CA THR A 53 -3.28 -10.41 15.23
C THR A 53 -2.19 -9.37 15.13
N THR A 54 -1.23 -9.56 14.23
CA THR A 54 -0.12 -8.64 14.04
C THR A 54 -0.47 -7.54 13.04
N ASP A 55 0.16 -6.36 13.19
CA ASP A 55 -0.01 -5.27 12.24
C ASP A 55 0.46 -5.67 10.84
N LEU A 56 1.57 -6.42 10.75
CA LEU A 56 2.11 -6.92 9.49
C LEU A 56 1.13 -7.81 8.73
N GLU A 57 0.48 -8.77 9.40
CA GLU A 57 -0.52 -9.65 8.77
C GLU A 57 -1.73 -8.85 8.27
N LYS A 58 -2.22 -7.90 9.07
CA LYS A 58 -3.34 -7.02 8.69
C LYS A 58 -2.98 -6.14 7.50
N VAL A 59 -1.79 -5.54 7.51
CA VAL A 59 -1.28 -4.74 6.39
C VAL A 59 -1.15 -5.61 5.15
N ARG A 60 -0.64 -6.84 5.26
CA ARG A 60 -0.55 -7.78 4.13
C ARG A 60 -1.92 -8.10 3.56
N ALA A 61 -2.90 -8.39 4.42
CA ALA A 61 -4.27 -8.70 4.02
C ALA A 61 -4.91 -7.56 3.20
N ILE A 62 -4.79 -6.32 3.70
CA ILE A 62 -5.31 -5.13 3.03
C ILE A 62 -4.57 -4.90 1.70
N TYR A 63 -3.24 -4.92 1.74
CA TYR A 63 -2.39 -4.73 0.57
C TYR A 63 -2.72 -5.72 -0.55
N SER A 64 -2.77 -7.01 -0.23
CA SER A 64 -2.97 -8.06 -1.21
C SER A 64 -4.38 -8.00 -1.79
N TRP A 65 -5.39 -7.75 -0.94
CA TRP A 65 -6.74 -7.56 -1.44
C TRP A 65 -6.83 -6.43 -2.45
N ILE A 66 -6.24 -5.26 -2.17
CA ILE A 66 -6.26 -4.11 -3.08
C ILE A 66 -5.58 -4.47 -4.41
N CYS A 67 -4.36 -5.02 -4.35
CA CYS A 67 -3.59 -5.40 -5.55
C CYS A 67 -4.35 -6.41 -6.43
N GLN A 68 -5.08 -7.34 -5.81
CA GLN A 68 -5.84 -8.37 -6.52
C GLN A 68 -7.21 -7.89 -7.02
N ASN A 69 -7.80 -6.86 -6.41
CA ASN A 69 -9.20 -6.49 -6.66
C ASN A 69 -9.41 -5.12 -7.32
N ILE A 70 -8.41 -4.26 -7.35
CA ILE A 70 -8.51 -2.94 -7.98
C ILE A 70 -7.72 -2.94 -9.29
N ALA A 71 -8.29 -2.38 -10.35
CA ALA A 71 -7.63 -2.18 -11.63
C ALA A 71 -7.10 -0.73 -11.74
N TYR A 72 -5.96 -0.54 -12.39
CA TYR A 72 -5.46 0.80 -12.69
C TYR A 72 -6.21 1.41 -13.88
N ASN A 73 -6.65 2.66 -13.71
CA ASN A 73 -7.34 3.41 -14.76
C ASN A 73 -6.35 4.10 -15.70
N SER A 74 -5.87 3.37 -16.70
CA SER A 74 -4.98 3.92 -17.74
C SER A 74 -5.69 4.81 -18.76
N ASN A 75 -7.03 4.89 -18.74
CA ASN A 75 -7.78 5.73 -19.67
C ASN A 75 -7.57 7.25 -19.44
N LEU A 76 -6.87 7.66 -18.37
CA LEU A 76 -6.49 9.06 -18.19
C LEU A 76 -5.58 9.58 -19.30
N TYR A 77 -4.77 8.71 -19.91
CA TYR A 77 -3.83 9.05 -20.99
C TYR A 77 -4.47 9.06 -22.39
N LYS A 78 -5.74 8.64 -22.50
CA LYS A 78 -6.48 8.70 -23.77
C LYS A 78 -7.01 10.12 -24.02
N PRO A 79 -7.06 10.59 -25.28
CA PRO A 79 -7.54 11.93 -25.62
C PRO A 79 -8.91 12.26 -25.02
N LEU A 80 -9.08 13.51 -24.57
CA LEU A 80 -10.22 14.01 -23.78
C LEU A 80 -11.61 13.80 -24.43
N TYR A 81 -11.70 13.58 -25.74
CA TYR A 81 -12.96 13.39 -26.48
C TYR A 81 -13.73 12.08 -26.16
N ARG A 82 -13.19 11.19 -25.33
CA ARG A 82 -13.87 9.94 -24.92
C ARG A 82 -14.28 9.88 -23.44
N ARG A 83 -14.13 10.96 -22.68
CA ARG A 83 -14.59 10.96 -21.28
C ARG A 83 -16.11 11.15 -21.22
N PRO A 84 -16.84 10.30 -20.48
CA PRO A 84 -18.25 10.58 -20.22
C PRO A 84 -18.37 11.95 -19.52
N PRO A 85 -19.45 12.70 -19.78
CA PRO A 85 -19.67 13.99 -19.13
C PRO A 85 -19.65 13.83 -17.61
N PHE A 86 -19.13 14.84 -16.91
CA PHE A 86 -19.20 14.88 -15.46
C PHE A 86 -20.67 14.94 -15.03
N ILE A 87 -21.17 13.85 -14.44
CA ILE A 87 -22.49 13.83 -13.83
C ILE A 87 -22.32 14.23 -12.37
N GLN A 88 -22.80 15.42 -12.03
CA GLN A 88 -22.86 15.86 -10.65
C GLN A 88 -23.91 15.02 -9.93
N ALA A 89 -23.47 14.24 -8.93
CA ALA A 89 -24.40 13.53 -8.07
C ALA A 89 -25.29 14.54 -7.32
N PRO A 90 -26.55 14.21 -7.02
CA PRO A 90 -27.39 15.05 -6.18
C PRO A 90 -26.66 15.39 -4.88
N MET A 91 -26.62 16.68 -4.54
CA MET A 91 -26.04 17.13 -3.27
C MET A 91 -27.02 16.77 -2.16
N ASP A 92 -26.74 15.70 -1.43
CA ASP A 92 -27.48 15.39 -0.20
C ASP A 92 -27.01 16.35 0.89
N THR A 93 -27.87 17.34 1.22
CA THR A 93 -27.59 18.36 2.23
C THR A 93 -28.00 17.93 3.64
N VAL A 94 -28.58 16.74 3.80
CA VAL A 94 -29.10 16.23 5.08
C VAL A 94 -28.12 15.25 5.73
N SER A 95 -27.34 14.52 4.93
CA SER A 95 -26.33 13.59 5.43
C SER A 95 -25.05 14.29 5.91
N GLU A 96 -24.48 13.80 7.02
CA GLU A 96 -23.13 14.19 7.42
C GLU A 96 -22.13 13.82 6.32
N TRP A 97 -21.33 14.81 5.89
CA TRP A 97 -20.33 14.60 4.85
C TRP A 97 -19.23 13.69 5.38
N LYS A 98 -19.10 12.50 4.77
CA LYS A 98 -17.98 11.61 5.03
C LYS A 98 -16.66 12.33 4.71
N PRO A 99 -15.57 12.02 5.44
CA PRO A 99 -14.24 12.51 5.08
C PRO A 99 -13.91 12.22 3.61
N ALA A 100 -13.18 13.13 2.96
CA ALA A 100 -12.88 13.02 1.53
C ALA A 100 -12.21 11.68 1.16
N ASP A 101 -11.31 11.18 2.01
CA ASP A 101 -10.67 9.87 1.84
C ASP A 101 -11.68 8.73 1.81
N GLU A 102 -12.68 8.74 2.70
CA GLU A 102 -13.70 7.71 2.79
C GLU A 102 -14.63 7.74 1.57
N MET A 103 -14.96 8.94 1.07
CA MET A 103 -15.73 9.09 -0.17
C MET A 103 -14.97 8.52 -1.38
N VAL A 104 -13.66 8.75 -1.47
CA VAL A 104 -12.81 8.17 -2.53
C VAL A 104 -12.73 6.66 -2.38
N ALA A 105 -12.44 6.16 -1.17
CA ALA A 105 -12.35 4.73 -0.88
C ALA A 105 -13.65 4.00 -1.26
N GLN A 106 -14.82 4.55 -0.92
CA GLN A 106 -16.11 3.99 -1.30
C GLN A 106 -16.27 3.92 -2.83
N LYS A 107 -15.90 4.99 -3.56
CA LYS A 107 -15.97 5.00 -5.03
C LYS A 107 -15.04 3.95 -5.65
N VAL A 108 -13.82 3.80 -5.13
CA VAL A 108 -12.86 2.80 -5.61
C VAL A 108 -13.36 1.39 -5.33
N LEU A 109 -13.89 1.13 -4.12
CA LEU A 109 -14.49 -0.15 -3.75
C LEU A 109 -15.64 -0.53 -4.68
N THR A 110 -16.55 0.41 -4.98
CA THR A 110 -17.69 0.16 -5.87
C THR A 110 -17.25 -0.04 -7.33
N ARG A 111 -16.30 0.76 -7.83
CA ARG A 111 -15.89 0.74 -9.24
C ARG A 111 -14.83 -0.30 -9.56
N ARG A 112 -14.08 -0.79 -8.56
CA ARG A 112 -12.92 -1.66 -8.73
C ARG A 112 -11.85 -1.10 -9.67
N LEU A 113 -11.77 0.23 -9.74
CA LEU A 113 -10.96 0.97 -10.70
C LEU A 113 -10.49 2.29 -10.07
N ALA A 114 -9.18 2.56 -10.13
CA ALA A 114 -8.58 3.76 -9.55
C ALA A 114 -7.29 4.19 -10.27
N VAL A 115 -6.84 5.42 -9.99
CA VAL A 115 -5.44 5.83 -10.18
C VAL A 115 -4.72 5.94 -8.84
N CYS A 116 -3.44 6.31 -8.84
CA CYS A 116 -2.58 6.26 -7.65
C CYS A 116 -3.17 6.88 -6.37
N ASP A 117 -3.81 8.05 -6.48
CA ASP A 117 -4.52 8.69 -5.36
C ASP A 117 -5.66 7.80 -4.80
N GLY A 118 -6.43 7.16 -5.68
CA GLY A 118 -7.53 6.28 -5.26
C GLY A 118 -7.05 4.98 -4.60
N TYR A 119 -5.95 4.38 -5.08
CA TYR A 119 -5.30 3.27 -4.38
C TYR A 119 -4.85 3.70 -2.99
N SER A 120 -4.18 4.85 -2.91
CA SER A 120 -3.55 5.33 -1.68
C SER A 120 -4.57 5.68 -0.61
N ARG A 121 -5.67 6.33 -0.99
CA ARG A 121 -6.77 6.66 -0.07
C ARG A 121 -7.56 5.43 0.35
N LEU A 122 -7.80 4.48 -0.56
CA LEU A 122 -8.45 3.22 -0.18
C LEU A 122 -7.61 2.48 0.88
N PHE A 123 -6.31 2.35 0.66
CA PHE A 123 -5.41 1.72 1.63
C PHE A 123 -5.45 2.43 2.99
N LYS A 124 -5.30 3.76 3.00
CA LYS A 124 -5.37 4.56 4.24
C LYS A 124 -6.68 4.31 5.00
N VAL A 125 -7.83 4.36 4.32
CA VAL A 125 -9.14 4.16 4.95
C VAL A 125 -9.28 2.75 5.51
N LEU A 126 -8.86 1.72 4.77
CA LEU A 126 -8.91 0.34 5.26
C LEU A 126 -7.99 0.13 6.47
N CYS A 127 -6.80 0.74 6.47
CA CYS A 127 -5.91 0.74 7.63
C CYS A 127 -6.57 1.41 8.84
N THR A 128 -7.18 2.58 8.67
CA THR A 128 -7.88 3.29 9.75
C THR A 128 -8.95 2.41 10.42
N TYR A 129 -9.81 1.76 9.64
CA TYR A 129 -10.83 0.85 10.17
C TYR A 129 -10.26 -0.42 10.81
N ALA A 130 -9.07 -0.85 10.37
CA ALA A 130 -8.34 -1.96 10.99
C ALA A 130 -7.56 -1.55 12.26
N GLY A 131 -7.62 -0.28 12.67
CA GLY A 131 -6.86 0.25 13.82
C GLY A 131 -5.38 0.49 13.53
N LEU A 132 -4.99 0.58 12.26
CA LEU A 132 -3.62 0.82 11.81
C LEU A 132 -3.42 2.30 11.44
N GLN A 133 -2.22 2.81 11.62
CA GLN A 133 -1.85 4.17 11.19
C GLN A 133 -1.26 4.12 9.79
N ALA A 134 -1.84 4.88 8.86
CA ALA A 134 -1.35 5.00 7.49
C ALA A 134 -1.54 6.43 6.99
N GLU A 135 -0.59 6.90 6.17
CA GLU A 135 -0.67 8.19 5.52
C GLU A 135 -0.58 8.08 4.01
N VAL A 136 -1.18 9.06 3.34
CA VAL A 136 -1.06 9.27 1.90
C VAL A 136 0.12 10.22 1.67
N VAL A 137 1.07 9.81 0.86
CA VAL A 137 2.26 10.59 0.52
C VAL A 137 2.14 11.04 -0.93
N ASN A 138 2.23 12.35 -1.13
CA ASN A 138 2.31 12.95 -2.46
C ASN A 138 3.77 13.19 -2.82
N GLY A 139 4.10 12.96 -4.09
CA GLY A 139 5.42 13.29 -4.59
C GLY A 139 5.57 13.06 -6.08
N TYR A 140 6.82 12.83 -6.46
CA TYR A 140 7.23 12.72 -7.84
C TYR A 140 7.93 11.38 -8.06
N VAL A 141 7.50 10.69 -9.11
CA VAL A 141 8.19 9.53 -9.66
C VAL A 141 8.69 9.83 -11.06
N ARG A 142 9.85 9.26 -11.40
CA ARG A 142 10.40 9.36 -12.75
C ARG A 142 9.70 8.35 -13.66
N THR A 143 9.20 8.82 -14.80
CA THR A 143 8.61 7.96 -15.83
C THR A 143 9.28 8.22 -17.18
N ASN A 144 9.20 7.25 -18.10
CA ASN A 144 9.83 7.31 -19.44
C ASN A 144 9.38 8.49 -20.32
N MET A 145 8.40 9.29 -19.88
CA MET A 145 7.79 10.34 -20.68
C MET A 145 8.40 11.74 -20.47
N GLU A 146 9.39 11.90 -19.59
CA GLU A 146 9.92 13.24 -19.34
C GLU A 146 11.02 13.68 -20.30
N ARG A 147 10.62 14.60 -21.19
CA ARG A 147 11.48 15.52 -21.93
C ARG A 147 11.51 16.88 -21.21
N SER A 148 12.38 17.00 -20.21
CA SER A 148 12.72 18.25 -19.49
C SER A 148 11.62 18.93 -18.66
N ALA A 149 11.97 19.35 -17.44
CA ALA A 149 11.58 20.65 -16.88
C ALA A 149 12.33 20.91 -15.56
N ASP A 150 12.84 22.13 -15.41
CA ASP A 150 13.62 22.58 -14.24
C ASP A 150 12.88 22.50 -12.89
N ARG A 151 11.56 22.29 -12.87
CA ARG A 151 10.71 22.39 -11.66
C ARG A 151 10.07 21.06 -11.25
N PHE A 152 10.08 20.78 -9.94
CA PHE A 152 9.34 19.67 -9.33
C PHE A 152 7.84 19.80 -9.59
N ARG A 153 7.19 18.70 -9.96
CA ARG A 153 5.73 18.61 -10.06
C ARG A 153 5.29 17.25 -9.55
N THR A 154 4.41 17.26 -8.57
CA THR A 154 3.77 16.06 -8.05
C THR A 154 3.02 15.35 -9.16
N ASN A 155 3.38 14.10 -9.40
CA ASN A 155 2.80 13.27 -10.45
C ASN A 155 2.40 11.88 -9.93
N HIS A 156 2.61 11.60 -8.65
CA HIS A 156 2.30 10.31 -8.05
C HIS A 156 1.94 10.43 -6.58
N THR A 157 1.24 9.41 -6.09
CA THR A 157 0.75 9.30 -4.72
C THR A 157 0.90 7.84 -4.26
N TRP A 158 1.45 7.65 -3.07
CA TRP A 158 1.66 6.32 -2.47
C TRP A 158 1.36 6.36 -0.95
N ASN A 159 1.73 5.32 -0.20
CA ASN A 159 1.47 5.25 1.23
C ASN A 159 2.73 5.07 2.08
N VAL A 160 2.59 5.49 3.33
CA VAL A 160 3.36 4.94 4.45
C VAL A 160 2.40 4.33 5.46
N VAL A 161 2.85 3.29 6.16
CA VAL A 161 2.08 2.61 7.21
C VAL A 161 2.96 2.38 8.42
N ARG A 162 2.37 2.42 9.61
CA ARG A 162 3.08 2.11 10.85
C ARG A 162 2.84 0.65 11.23
N ILE A 163 3.92 -0.10 11.40
CA ILE A 163 3.94 -1.50 11.85
C ILE A 163 4.92 -1.58 13.01
N ASP A 164 4.51 -2.16 14.14
CA ASP A 164 5.39 -2.35 15.31
C ASP A 164 6.13 -1.07 15.72
N SER A 165 5.43 0.06 15.70
CA SER A 165 5.93 1.41 15.99
C SER A 165 6.85 2.07 14.96
N ALA A 166 7.26 1.39 13.88
CA ALA A 166 8.07 1.93 12.80
C ALA A 166 7.24 2.27 11.56
N TRP A 167 7.63 3.31 10.82
CA TRP A 167 7.02 3.64 9.53
C TRP A 167 7.66 2.83 8.40
N HIS A 168 6.83 2.38 7.46
CA HIS A 168 7.24 1.63 6.28
C HIS A 168 6.57 2.20 5.03
N LEU A 169 7.25 2.10 3.90
CA LEU A 169 6.79 2.59 2.59
C LEU A 169 5.97 1.53 1.87
N LEU A 170 4.98 1.95 1.07
CA LEU A 170 4.28 1.07 0.14
C LEU A 170 3.84 1.87 -1.10
N ASP A 171 3.95 1.27 -2.28
CA ASP A 171 3.24 1.75 -3.47
C ASP A 171 2.29 0.67 -4.00
N LEU A 172 1.01 0.80 -3.63
CA LEU A 172 -0.08 -0.09 -4.01
C LEU A 172 -0.36 -0.05 -5.51
N THR A 173 -0.04 1.05 -6.19
CA THR A 173 -0.27 1.24 -7.62
C THR A 173 0.70 0.40 -8.44
N TRP A 174 1.99 0.48 -8.10
CA TRP A 174 3.06 -0.25 -8.78
C TRP A 174 3.16 -1.70 -8.29
N ALA A 175 2.73 -1.98 -7.06
CA ALA A 175 2.55 -3.33 -6.55
C ALA A 175 1.41 -4.10 -7.25
N ALA A 176 0.32 -3.43 -7.64
CA ALA A 176 -0.86 -4.10 -8.21
C ALA A 176 -0.63 -4.67 -9.63
N GLY A 177 0.38 -4.18 -10.35
CA GLY A 177 0.68 -4.63 -11.70
C GLY A 177 1.44 -3.60 -12.52
N TYR A 178 1.37 -3.73 -13.84
CA TYR A 178 2.10 -2.87 -14.77
C TYR A 178 1.25 -2.50 -15.99
N LEU A 179 1.70 -1.48 -16.72
CA LEU A 179 1.13 -1.09 -18.01
C LEU A 179 1.90 -1.75 -19.15
N THR A 180 1.19 -2.33 -20.11
CA THR A 180 1.78 -2.79 -21.38
C THR A 180 2.28 -1.60 -22.22
N TYR A 181 2.93 -1.91 -23.35
CA TYR A 181 3.31 -0.90 -24.33
C TYR A 181 2.09 -0.13 -24.90
N ASN A 182 0.92 -0.77 -24.93
CA ASN A 182 -0.33 -0.18 -25.41
C ASN A 182 -1.12 0.53 -24.28
N ASP A 183 -0.47 0.80 -23.14
CA ASP A 183 -1.08 1.38 -21.93
C ASP A 183 -2.29 0.60 -21.40
N GLU A 184 -2.28 -0.72 -21.58
CA GLU A 184 -3.26 -1.62 -20.96
C GLU A 184 -2.74 -2.08 -19.60
N PHE A 185 -3.60 -2.06 -18.59
CA PHE A 185 -3.23 -2.52 -17.26
C PHE A 185 -3.27 -4.05 -17.18
N VAL A 186 -2.13 -4.65 -16.83
CA VAL A 186 -2.02 -6.06 -16.47
C VAL A 186 -1.86 -6.15 -14.97
N LYS A 187 -2.84 -6.78 -14.33
CA LYS A 187 -2.81 -7.04 -12.90
C LYS A 187 -1.84 -8.17 -12.59
N GLN A 188 -0.83 -7.87 -11.79
CA GLN A 188 0.17 -8.82 -11.31
C GLN A 188 0.74 -8.28 -10.01
N GLN A 189 0.24 -8.80 -8.89
CA GLN A 189 0.77 -8.43 -7.58
C GLN A 189 2.26 -8.74 -7.53
N ASN A 190 3.07 -7.78 -7.08
CA ASN A 190 4.51 -7.95 -6.87
C ASN A 190 4.94 -7.27 -5.57
N ASP A 191 5.84 -7.90 -4.83
CA ASP A 191 6.23 -7.44 -3.50
C ASP A 191 7.44 -6.47 -3.51
N LEU A 192 7.89 -6.05 -4.70
CA LEU A 192 8.96 -5.04 -4.85
C LEU A 192 8.60 -3.70 -4.20
N TYR A 193 7.30 -3.40 -4.06
CA TYR A 193 6.78 -2.17 -3.45
C TYR A 193 5.99 -2.45 -2.17
N PHE A 194 6.16 -3.62 -1.55
CA PHE A 194 5.60 -3.95 -0.25
C PHE A 194 6.68 -3.83 0.83
N LEU A 195 6.64 -2.75 1.61
CA LEU A 195 7.62 -2.46 2.66
C LEU A 195 9.08 -2.46 2.14
N PRO A 196 9.39 -1.82 1.00
CA PRO A 196 10.74 -1.85 0.44
C PRO A 196 11.71 -1.08 1.31
N ASN A 197 13.00 -1.33 1.11
CA ASN A 197 14.05 -0.56 1.75
C ASN A 197 13.96 0.92 1.31
N PRO A 198 13.91 1.88 2.26
CA PRO A 198 13.90 3.31 1.96
C PRO A 198 15.00 3.78 0.97
N GLN A 199 16.19 3.19 1.05
CA GLN A 199 17.33 3.51 0.17
C GLN A 199 17.12 3.10 -1.29
N ASP A 200 16.29 2.09 -1.53
CA ASP A 200 15.95 1.65 -2.87
C ASP A 200 14.70 2.35 -3.39
N PHE A 201 13.73 2.61 -2.51
CA PHE A 201 12.48 3.31 -2.85
C PHE A 201 12.72 4.77 -3.26
N VAL A 202 13.64 5.47 -2.58
CA VAL A 202 13.95 6.87 -2.90
C VAL A 202 14.58 7.07 -4.28
N ARG A 203 14.99 5.99 -4.98
CA ARG A 203 15.58 6.09 -6.32
C ARG A 203 14.56 6.38 -7.41
N ASP A 204 13.32 5.98 -7.17
CA ASP A 204 12.21 6.19 -8.10
C ASP A 204 11.05 6.99 -7.48
N HIS A 205 10.99 7.16 -6.14
CA HIS A 205 9.98 7.95 -5.43
C HIS A 205 10.57 9.10 -4.60
N PHE A 206 10.28 10.35 -4.97
CA PHE A 206 10.69 11.54 -4.24
C PHE A 206 9.48 12.26 -3.62
N PRO A 207 9.31 12.25 -2.29
CA PRO A 207 8.15 12.87 -1.64
C PRO A 207 8.23 14.40 -1.63
N GLU A 208 7.08 15.05 -1.56
CA GLU A 208 6.99 16.50 -1.25
C GLU A 208 7.56 16.82 0.14
N ASP A 209 7.27 15.95 1.11
CA ASP A 209 7.81 16.03 2.47
C ASP A 209 8.91 14.97 2.65
N LEU A 210 10.15 15.45 2.78
CA LEU A 210 11.33 14.58 2.87
C LEU A 210 11.34 13.67 4.09
N ARG A 211 10.51 13.93 5.13
CA ARG A 211 10.35 13.00 6.25
C ARG A 211 9.85 11.64 5.78
N TRP A 212 9.06 11.59 4.71
CA TRP A 212 8.55 10.36 4.12
C TRP A 212 9.55 9.62 3.25
N THR A 213 10.78 10.11 3.10
CA THR A 213 11.87 9.25 2.62
C THR A 213 12.22 8.18 3.62
N LEU A 214 11.95 8.40 4.92
CA LEU A 214 12.39 7.55 6.04
C LEU A 214 13.92 7.40 6.13
N LEU A 215 14.67 8.34 5.53
CA LEU A 215 16.12 8.40 5.57
C LEU A 215 16.59 9.47 6.56
N ALA A 216 17.70 9.20 7.25
CA ALA A 216 18.35 10.21 8.07
C ALA A 216 18.91 11.37 7.22
N GLU A 217 19.42 11.04 6.03
CA GLU A 217 19.96 11.98 5.05
C GLU A 217 19.23 11.80 3.72
N PRO A 218 18.07 12.47 3.53
CA PRO A 218 17.34 12.39 2.27
C PRO A 218 18.12 13.07 1.13
N PRO A 219 18.10 12.51 -0.09
CA PRO A 219 18.73 13.15 -1.24
C PRO A 219 18.03 14.46 -1.56
N THR A 220 18.78 15.41 -2.11
CA THR A 220 18.24 16.59 -2.76
C THR A 220 17.51 16.20 -4.05
N LEU A 221 16.62 17.07 -4.53
CA LEU A 221 15.97 16.87 -5.83
C LEU A 221 16.98 16.74 -6.99
N ALA A 222 18.11 17.46 -6.90
CA ALA A 222 19.17 17.41 -7.90
C ALA A 222 19.88 16.05 -7.93
N GLU A 223 20.13 15.46 -6.76
CA GLU A 223 20.69 14.11 -6.65
C GLU A 223 19.70 13.06 -7.13
N PHE A 224 18.44 13.14 -6.69
CA PHE A 224 17.37 12.26 -7.14
C PHE A 224 17.25 12.20 -8.67
N ARG A 225 17.30 13.35 -9.34
CA ARG A 225 17.24 13.44 -10.81
C ARG A 225 18.39 12.73 -11.52
N ARG A 226 19.53 12.53 -10.85
CA ARG A 226 20.72 11.83 -11.38
C ARG A 226 20.76 10.34 -11.01
N MET A 227 19.91 9.88 -10.09
CA MET A 227 19.80 8.47 -9.72
C MET A 227 19.35 7.61 -10.91
N PRO A 228 19.64 6.31 -10.93
CA PRO A 228 19.13 5.43 -11.97
C PRO A 228 17.62 5.26 -11.82
N PHE A 229 16.88 5.28 -12.93
CA PHE A 229 15.44 5.06 -12.93
C PHE A 229 15.10 3.71 -13.55
N LYS A 230 14.09 3.04 -12.98
CA LYS A 230 13.55 1.78 -13.49
C LYS A 230 12.44 2.06 -14.49
N VAL A 231 12.48 1.39 -15.63
CA VAL A 231 11.43 1.47 -16.67
C VAL A 231 10.33 0.44 -16.41
N LYS A 232 9.19 0.55 -17.12
CA LYS A 232 8.04 -0.37 -17.00
C LYS A 232 8.42 -1.87 -17.05
N SER A 233 9.45 -2.25 -17.82
CA SER A 233 9.90 -3.64 -17.93
C SER A 233 10.47 -4.21 -16.63
N TYR A 234 10.96 -3.36 -15.73
CA TYR A 234 11.49 -3.77 -14.44
C TYR A 234 10.41 -4.42 -13.56
N ILE A 235 9.21 -3.83 -13.54
CA ILE A 235 8.04 -4.38 -12.84
C ILE A 235 7.54 -5.65 -13.56
N LYS A 236 7.42 -5.60 -14.90
CA LYS A 236 6.97 -6.73 -15.72
C LYS A 236 7.79 -8.01 -15.50
N TYR A 237 9.11 -7.88 -15.42
CA TYR A 237 10.02 -9.03 -15.34
C TYR A 237 10.49 -9.36 -13.93
N GLY A 238 9.99 -8.66 -12.90
CA GLY A 238 10.38 -8.91 -11.51
C GLY A 238 11.88 -8.79 -11.28
N ILE A 239 12.54 -7.81 -11.90
CA ILE A 239 13.99 -7.66 -11.77
C ILE A 239 14.27 -7.12 -10.36
N GLU A 240 15.12 -7.81 -9.59
CA GLU A 240 15.42 -7.42 -8.20
C GLU A 240 16.77 -6.69 -8.07
N GLY A 241 17.62 -6.73 -9.10
CA GLY A 241 18.92 -6.04 -9.10
C GLY A 241 19.42 -5.67 -10.49
N TYR A 242 20.25 -4.62 -10.56
CA TYR A 242 20.84 -4.11 -11.80
C TYR A 242 22.16 -3.34 -11.60
N SER A 243 22.91 -3.18 -12.69
CA SER A 243 24.16 -2.42 -12.80
C SER A 243 24.21 -1.78 -14.20
N PRO A 244 24.81 -0.59 -14.41
CA PRO A 244 25.50 0.27 -13.43
C PRO A 244 24.57 0.99 -12.45
N ARG A 245 25.10 1.45 -11.31
CA ARG A 245 24.34 2.19 -10.29
C ARG A 245 23.98 3.64 -10.70
N ASN A 246 24.42 4.11 -11.87
CA ASN A 246 24.17 5.45 -12.39
C ASN A 246 23.77 5.36 -13.88
N GLY A 247 22.91 6.27 -14.35
CA GLY A 247 22.45 6.32 -15.74
C GLY A 247 21.11 5.60 -15.99
N LEU A 248 20.78 5.35 -17.26
CA LEU A 248 19.58 4.61 -17.68
C LEU A 248 19.90 3.11 -17.76
N VAL A 249 19.09 2.28 -17.10
CA VAL A 249 19.16 0.81 -17.23
C VAL A 249 17.87 0.30 -17.85
N GLU A 250 17.99 -0.30 -19.04
CA GLU A 250 16.88 -0.90 -19.78
C GLU A 250 16.98 -2.41 -19.74
N ALA A 251 15.91 -3.07 -19.32
CA ALA A 251 15.73 -4.49 -19.52
C ALA A 251 14.98 -4.71 -20.84
N ALA A 252 15.64 -5.34 -21.81
CA ALA A 252 15.08 -5.74 -23.10
C ALA A 252 14.03 -6.84 -22.94
#